data_AF-A0AAU3KW31-F1
#
_entry.id   AF-A0AAU3KW31-F1
#
_cell.length_a   1.000
_cell.length_b   1.000
_cell.length_c   1.000
_cell.angle_alpha   90.00
_cell.angle_beta   90.00
_cell.angle_gamma   90.00
#
_symmetry.space_group_name_H-M   'P 1'
#
loop_
_entity.id
_entity.type
_entity.pdbx_description
1 polymer ?
#
loop_
_entity_poly.entity_id
_entity_poly.type
_entity_poly.pdbx_seq_one_letter_code
_entity_poly.pdbx_strand_id
1 'polypeptide(L)'
;MASVAVAGRADLTDAQWARLEPLLPRNKKAGRPPQWTKRQLIDGIRWRTRVGSPWRDVPGVYGSWLAVYGLFRRWQRAGVWVLILKLLQAFADAGGRIMWQVSVDSTILRAHQHAAGARRDGDRQVEPPGGVVAEPVDHGLGRSRGGWSTKLHLACEQGCRVLSLLITPGQAGDSPQFTAVLDAIAVPKLGGGRARSRPVRVLADRAYSSRGNRDWLRRRGVRVTIPVPADQAGHRRNRGAAGGRPPAFDPVVYRDRNAVERGINQLKQHRAVATRYDKLAVRYLATVHVAAINQWLRQE
;
A
#
# COMPACT_ATOMS: atom_id res chain seq x y z
N MET A 1 26.05 -5.89 -27.74
CA MET A 1 24.93 -5.19 -27.09
C MET A 1 23.63 -5.63 -27.76
N ALA A 2 22.86 -6.49 -27.08
CA ALA A 2 21.54 -6.88 -27.59
C ALA A 2 20.50 -5.89 -27.04
N SER A 3 20.03 -5.02 -27.92
CA SER A 3 18.82 -4.22 -27.72
C SER A 3 17.66 -5.17 -27.41
N VAL A 4 17.08 -5.10 -26.21
CA VAL A 4 15.89 -5.88 -25.88
C VAL A 4 14.71 -5.26 -26.62
N ALA A 5 14.30 -5.94 -27.69
CA ALA A 5 13.18 -5.55 -28.54
C ALA A 5 11.87 -5.49 -27.73
N VAL A 6 11.21 -4.33 -27.80
CA VAL A 6 9.81 -4.04 -27.44
C VAL A 6 9.40 -4.54 -26.05
N ALA A 7 9.47 -3.62 -25.07
CA ALA A 7 8.91 -3.75 -23.72
C ALA A 7 7.54 -4.44 -23.75
N GLY A 8 7.40 -5.58 -23.09
CA GLY A 8 6.10 -6.18 -22.87
C GLY A 8 5.18 -5.16 -22.19
N ARG A 9 3.85 -5.26 -22.38
CA ARG A 9 2.85 -4.33 -21.80
C ARG A 9 3.01 -4.05 -20.29
N ALA A 10 3.77 -4.87 -19.57
CA ALA A 10 4.00 -4.79 -18.14
C ALA A 10 5.39 -4.24 -17.72
N ASP A 11 6.29 -3.98 -18.66
CA ASP A 11 7.68 -3.64 -18.37
C ASP A 11 7.85 -2.16 -18.03
N LEU A 12 8.97 -1.80 -17.39
CA LEU A 12 9.30 -0.41 -17.11
C LEU A 12 9.70 0.27 -18.41
N THR A 13 9.15 1.46 -18.67
CA THR A 13 9.72 2.36 -19.69
C THR A 13 11.09 2.84 -19.22
N ASP A 14 11.94 3.28 -20.13
CA ASP A 14 13.27 3.79 -19.77
C ASP A 14 13.18 4.99 -18.81
N ALA A 15 12.19 5.85 -18.99
CA ALA A 15 11.94 6.97 -18.09
C ALA A 15 11.50 6.52 -16.67
N GLN A 16 10.71 5.45 -16.57
CA GLN A 16 10.36 4.87 -15.28
C GLN A 16 11.57 4.19 -14.63
N TRP A 17 12.38 3.48 -15.43
CA TRP A 17 13.61 2.85 -14.97
C TRP A 17 14.61 3.88 -14.44
N ALA A 18 14.83 4.97 -15.17
CA ALA A 18 15.73 6.06 -14.75
C ALA A 18 15.33 6.69 -13.41
N ARG A 19 14.04 6.68 -13.05
CA ARG A 19 13.55 7.11 -11.74
C ARG A 19 13.75 6.05 -10.65
N LEU A 20 13.58 4.78 -11.00
CA LEU A 20 13.63 3.67 -10.04
C LEU A 20 15.07 3.25 -9.72
N GLU A 21 15.94 3.17 -10.72
CA GLU A 21 17.29 2.63 -10.63
C GLU A 21 18.15 3.28 -9.53
N PRO A 22 18.17 4.62 -9.39
CA PRO A 22 18.96 5.29 -8.34
C PRO A 22 18.52 4.93 -6.92
N LEU A 23 17.28 4.44 -6.76
CA LEU A 23 16.69 4.08 -5.46
C LEU A 23 16.98 2.64 -5.06
N LEU A 24 17.55 1.83 -5.97
CA LEU A 24 17.80 0.43 -5.71
C LEU A 24 19.00 0.26 -4.78
N PRO A 25 18.98 -0.73 -3.86
CA PRO A 25 20.14 -1.02 -3.02
C PRO A 25 21.38 -1.30 -3.89
N ARG A 26 22.48 -0.60 -3.60
CA ARG A 26 23.79 -0.87 -4.21
C ARG A 26 24.38 -2.13 -3.61
N ASN A 27 24.89 -3.02 -4.45
CA ASN A 27 25.56 -4.23 -3.97
C ASN A 27 26.93 -3.83 -3.43
N LYS A 28 27.29 -4.26 -2.21
CA LYS A 28 28.53 -3.87 -1.55
C LYS A 28 29.79 -4.66 -1.98
N LYS A 29 29.69 -5.70 -2.84
CA LYS A 29 30.86 -6.48 -3.30
C LYS A 29 30.75 -7.01 -4.74
N ALA A 30 31.89 -7.07 -5.41
CA ALA A 30 32.13 -7.72 -6.69
C ALA A 30 32.17 -9.25 -6.50
N GLY A 31 31.14 -9.94 -6.99
CA GLY A 31 31.14 -11.39 -7.18
C GLY A 31 30.97 -11.71 -8.65
N ARG A 32 30.71 -12.99 -8.98
CA ARG A 32 30.34 -13.38 -10.36
C ARG A 32 29.21 -12.46 -10.86
N PRO A 33 29.34 -11.87 -12.06
CA PRO A 33 28.29 -11.04 -12.62
C PRO A 33 26.96 -11.78 -12.57
N PRO A 34 25.88 -11.14 -12.08
CA PRO A 34 24.59 -11.79 -12.03
C PRO A 34 24.14 -12.14 -13.45
N GLN A 35 23.65 -13.38 -13.62
CA GLN A 35 23.17 -13.86 -14.92
C GLN A 35 22.03 -12.99 -15.49
N TRP A 36 21.23 -12.38 -14.62
CA TRP A 36 20.10 -11.51 -14.99
C TRP A 36 20.28 -10.12 -14.39
N THR A 37 19.91 -9.10 -15.15
CA THR A 37 19.93 -7.71 -14.68
C THR A 37 18.85 -7.46 -13.63
N LYS A 38 19.06 -6.43 -12.78
CA LYS A 38 18.03 -6.02 -11.81
C LYS A 38 16.73 -5.60 -12.49
N ARG A 39 16.81 -4.89 -13.63
CA ARG A 39 15.66 -4.47 -14.43
C ARG A 39 14.83 -5.67 -14.86
N GLN A 40 15.45 -6.67 -15.49
CA GLN A 40 14.78 -7.89 -15.93
C GLN A 40 14.02 -8.59 -14.77
N LEU A 41 14.68 -8.78 -13.62
CA LEU A 41 14.06 -9.43 -12.47
C LEU A 41 12.91 -8.60 -11.89
N ILE A 42 13.06 -7.27 -11.82
CA ILE A 42 12.01 -6.35 -11.36
C ILE A 42 10.81 -6.39 -12.32
N ASP A 43 11.05 -6.36 -13.62
CA ASP A 43 9.98 -6.47 -14.63
C ASP A 43 9.25 -7.81 -14.52
N GLY A 44 9.95 -8.91 -14.24
CA GLY A 44 9.32 -10.20 -13.92
C GLY A 44 8.42 -10.16 -12.69
N ILE A 45 8.83 -9.45 -11.62
CA ILE A 45 8.02 -9.26 -10.40
C ILE A 45 6.79 -8.38 -10.70
N ARG A 46 6.96 -7.31 -11.48
CA ARG A 46 5.87 -6.42 -11.90
C ARG A 46 4.87 -7.15 -12.78
N TRP A 47 5.35 -7.95 -13.74
CA TRP A 47 4.55 -8.81 -14.59
C TRP A 47 3.71 -9.79 -13.75
N ARG A 48 4.34 -10.53 -12.81
CA ARG A 48 3.62 -11.43 -11.89
C ARG A 48 2.56 -10.69 -11.11
N THR A 49 2.89 -9.52 -10.58
CA THR A 49 1.96 -8.69 -9.79
C THR A 49 0.75 -8.27 -10.63
N ARG A 50 0.97 -7.87 -11.88
CA ARG A 50 -0.08 -7.50 -12.82
C ARG A 50 -0.99 -8.68 -13.19
N VAL A 51 -0.38 -9.81 -13.56
CA VAL A 51 -1.09 -10.98 -14.10
C VAL A 51 -1.73 -11.83 -13.00
N GLY A 52 -1.15 -11.86 -11.80
CA GLY A 52 -1.63 -12.72 -10.70
C GLY A 52 -1.32 -14.20 -10.91
N SER A 53 -0.32 -14.53 -11.73
CA SER A 53 0.09 -15.92 -11.97
C SER A 53 0.90 -16.51 -10.81
N PRO A 54 0.94 -17.85 -10.70
CA PRO A 54 1.95 -18.53 -9.91
C PRO A 54 3.37 -18.09 -10.28
N TRP A 55 4.27 -18.03 -9.30
CA TRP A 55 5.66 -17.62 -9.54
C TRP A 55 6.38 -18.50 -10.57
N ARG A 56 6.05 -19.80 -10.62
CA ARG A 56 6.65 -20.77 -11.54
C ARG A 56 6.32 -20.48 -13.02
N ASP A 57 5.26 -19.72 -13.27
CA ASP A 57 4.77 -19.40 -14.61
C ASP A 57 5.24 -18.02 -15.08
N VAL A 58 6.17 -17.38 -14.35
CA VAL A 58 6.81 -16.15 -14.79
C VAL A 58 7.61 -16.44 -16.07
N PRO A 59 7.41 -15.68 -17.17
CA PRO A 59 8.11 -15.90 -18.42
C PRO A 59 9.63 -15.89 -18.26
N GLY A 60 10.29 -16.87 -18.88
CA GLY A 60 11.75 -17.04 -18.80
C GLY A 60 12.56 -15.85 -19.33
N VAL A 61 11.95 -14.98 -20.14
CA VAL A 61 12.57 -13.72 -20.63
C VAL A 61 12.98 -12.78 -19.48
N TYR A 62 12.28 -12.84 -18.34
CA TYR A 62 12.63 -12.07 -17.13
C TYR A 62 13.71 -12.74 -16.27
N GLY A 63 14.08 -13.97 -16.62
CA GLY A 63 14.98 -14.84 -15.87
C GLY A 63 14.26 -16.01 -15.22
N SER A 64 15.02 -16.87 -14.53
CA SER A 64 14.44 -18.04 -13.86
C SER A 64 13.45 -17.61 -12.79
N TRP A 65 12.33 -18.34 -12.64
CA TRP A 65 11.33 -18.06 -11.61
C TRP A 65 11.95 -18.02 -10.20
N LEU A 66 12.97 -18.84 -9.95
CA LEU A 66 13.75 -18.87 -8.70
C LEU A 66 14.46 -17.55 -8.45
N ALA A 67 15.08 -16.95 -9.48
CA ALA A 67 15.75 -15.67 -9.36
C ALA A 67 14.77 -14.52 -9.13
N VAL A 68 13.66 -14.49 -9.88
CA VAL A 68 12.59 -13.49 -9.75
C VAL A 68 11.97 -13.53 -8.35
N TYR A 69 11.50 -14.71 -7.93
CA TYR A 69 10.92 -14.89 -6.59
C TYR A 69 11.96 -14.69 -5.48
N GLY A 70 13.20 -15.13 -5.70
CA GLY A 70 14.30 -14.96 -4.75
C GLY A 70 14.60 -13.48 -4.48
N LEU A 71 14.63 -12.64 -5.52
CA LEU A 71 14.78 -11.20 -5.36
C LEU A 71 13.59 -10.60 -4.59
N PHE A 72 12.37 -10.91 -5.02
CA PHE A 72 11.14 -10.46 -4.35
C PHE A 72 11.15 -10.79 -2.86
N ARG A 73 11.47 -12.05 -2.52
CA ARG A 73 11.51 -12.56 -1.15
C ARG A 73 12.56 -11.84 -0.31
N ARG A 74 13.80 -11.75 -0.80
CA ARG A 74 14.90 -11.06 -0.09
C ARG A 74 14.56 -9.59 0.17
N TRP A 75 14.02 -8.91 -0.84
CA TRP A 75 13.66 -7.49 -0.72
C TRP A 75 12.47 -7.24 0.19
N GLN A 76 11.49 -8.15 0.23
CA GLN A 76 10.45 -8.08 1.26
C GLN A 76 11.07 -8.19 2.65
N ARG A 77 11.92 -9.20 2.89
CA ARG A 77 12.47 -9.46 4.22
C ARG A 77 13.34 -8.30 4.70
N ALA A 78 14.14 -7.72 3.81
CA ALA A 78 14.98 -6.56 4.07
C ALA A 78 14.22 -5.21 4.06
N GLY A 79 12.90 -5.19 3.81
CA GLY A 79 12.11 -3.95 3.76
C GLY A 79 12.41 -3.04 2.55
N VAL A 80 13.08 -3.54 1.52
CA VAL A 80 13.50 -2.75 0.35
C VAL A 80 12.31 -2.22 -0.44
N TRP A 81 11.23 -2.99 -0.59
CA TRP A 81 10.02 -2.50 -1.27
C TRP A 81 9.40 -1.29 -0.58
N VAL A 82 9.36 -1.32 0.76
CA VAL A 82 8.85 -0.21 1.57
C VAL A 82 9.78 0.99 1.45
N LEU A 83 11.10 0.76 1.46
CA LEU A 83 12.11 1.81 1.30
C LEU A 83 11.99 2.51 -0.06
N ILE A 84 11.89 1.75 -1.16
CA ILE A 84 11.71 2.31 -2.51
C ILE A 84 10.45 3.17 -2.57
N LEU A 85 9.32 2.68 -2.03
CA LEU A 85 8.08 3.45 -1.98
C LEU A 85 8.26 4.77 -1.21
N LYS A 86 8.89 4.74 -0.03
CA LYS A 86 9.18 5.93 0.77
C LYS A 86 10.12 6.91 0.06
N LEU A 87 11.11 6.42 -0.67
CA LEU A 87 12.02 7.28 -1.43
C LEU A 87 11.29 7.95 -2.60
N LEU A 88 10.44 7.22 -3.33
CA LEU A 88 9.61 7.82 -4.39
C LEU A 88 8.69 8.92 -3.83
N GLN A 89 8.09 8.69 -2.67
CA GLN A 89 7.31 9.72 -1.96
C GLN A 89 8.18 10.92 -1.55
N ALA A 90 9.40 10.70 -1.07
CA ALA A 90 10.33 11.77 -0.69
C ALA A 90 10.69 12.67 -1.88
N PHE A 91 10.98 12.08 -3.04
CA PHE A 91 11.24 12.84 -4.27
C PHE A 91 9.99 13.59 -4.76
N ALA A 92 8.80 13.02 -4.58
CA ALA A 92 7.55 13.70 -4.91
C ALA A 92 7.28 14.89 -3.96
N ASP A 93 7.47 14.72 -2.64
CA ASP A 93 7.28 15.79 -1.65
C ASP A 93 8.28 16.93 -1.86
N ALA A 94 9.56 16.61 -2.09
CA ALA A 94 10.59 17.60 -2.39
C ALA A 94 10.28 18.41 -3.66
N GLY A 95 9.60 17.81 -4.64
CA GLY A 95 9.10 18.48 -5.83
C GLY A 95 7.72 19.13 -5.69
N GLY A 96 7.15 19.19 -4.47
CA GLY A 96 5.81 19.77 -4.24
C GLY A 96 4.65 18.98 -4.81
N ARG A 97 4.85 17.72 -5.22
CA ARG A 97 3.86 16.87 -5.91
C ARG A 97 2.94 16.09 -4.97
N ILE A 98 3.06 16.29 -3.66
CA ILE A 98 2.15 15.73 -2.66
C ILE A 98 1.32 16.86 -2.08
N MET A 99 -0.01 16.78 -2.23
CA MET A 99 -0.92 17.85 -1.81
C MET A 99 -1.22 17.87 -0.31
N TRP A 100 -0.86 16.81 0.43
CA TRP A 100 -1.10 16.66 1.87
C TRP A 100 -2.56 16.80 2.33
N GLN A 101 -3.49 16.85 1.39
CA GLN A 101 -4.88 16.51 1.58
C GLN A 101 -5.04 15.02 1.31
N VAL A 102 -5.33 14.26 2.36
CA VAL A 102 -5.20 12.80 2.35
C VAL A 102 -6.56 12.16 2.54
N SER A 103 -6.89 11.22 1.67
CA SER A 103 -8.13 10.44 1.73
C SER A 103 -7.82 9.06 2.31
N VAL A 104 -8.54 8.64 3.34
CA VAL A 104 -8.41 7.32 3.99
C VAL A 104 -9.61 6.46 3.64
N ASP A 105 -9.33 5.23 3.24
CA ASP A 105 -10.35 4.22 2.94
C ASP A 105 -9.77 2.82 3.11
N SER A 106 -10.65 1.83 3.05
CA SER A 106 -10.29 0.42 3.06
C SER A 106 -10.87 -0.30 1.84
N THR A 107 -10.32 -1.47 1.52
CA THR A 107 -10.90 -2.33 0.52
C THR A 107 -10.71 -3.80 0.85
N ILE A 108 -11.74 -4.61 0.58
CA ILE A 108 -11.70 -6.06 0.77
C ILE A 108 -11.15 -6.71 -0.49
N LEU A 109 -10.22 -7.65 -0.30
CA LEU A 109 -9.50 -8.38 -1.33
C LEU A 109 -9.74 -9.87 -1.08
N ARG A 110 -10.41 -10.55 -2.02
CA ARG A 110 -10.76 -11.97 -1.91
C ARG A 110 -9.49 -12.80 -1.83
N ALA A 111 -9.46 -13.77 -0.94
CA ALA A 111 -8.39 -14.76 -0.89
C ALA A 111 -8.80 -15.97 -1.73
N HIS A 112 -7.98 -16.30 -2.73
CA HIS A 112 -8.14 -17.53 -3.50
C HIS A 112 -7.81 -18.75 -2.62
N GLN A 113 -8.29 -19.94 -2.97
CA GLN A 113 -7.93 -21.18 -2.26
C GLN A 113 -6.42 -21.42 -2.18
N HIS A 114 -5.64 -20.88 -3.14
CA HIS A 114 -4.17 -20.97 -3.15
C HIS A 114 -3.49 -20.12 -2.07
N ALA A 115 -4.19 -19.17 -1.46
CA ALA A 115 -3.72 -18.42 -0.30
C ALA A 115 -3.83 -19.24 1.01
N ALA A 116 -4.42 -20.43 0.99
CA ALA A 116 -4.51 -21.30 2.16
C ALA A 116 -3.25 -22.17 2.35
N GLY A 117 -3.16 -22.81 3.52
CA GLY A 117 -2.12 -23.80 3.80
C GLY A 117 -0.72 -23.21 3.98
N ALA A 118 -0.62 -22.02 4.59
CA ALA A 118 0.62 -21.58 5.20
C ALA A 118 0.96 -22.46 6.42
N ARG A 119 2.25 -22.64 6.71
CA ARG A 119 2.68 -23.34 7.93
C ARG A 119 2.31 -22.49 9.15
N ARG A 120 1.71 -23.13 10.16
CA ARG A 120 1.32 -22.48 11.42
C ARG A 120 2.53 -22.09 12.28
N ASP A 121 3.55 -22.94 12.31
CA ASP A 121 4.84 -22.69 12.98
C ASP A 121 5.84 -22.03 12.02
N GLY A 122 5.45 -20.86 11.49
CA GLY A 122 6.25 -20.15 10.50
C GLY A 122 7.60 -19.66 11.03
N ASP A 123 7.62 -19.26 12.29
CA ASP A 123 8.76 -18.81 13.08
C ASP A 123 9.82 -19.90 13.28
N ARG A 124 9.42 -21.18 13.33
CA ARG A 124 10.35 -22.33 13.44
C ARG A 124 11.02 -22.74 12.13
N GLN A 125 10.76 -22.03 11.04
CA GLN A 125 11.43 -22.29 9.76
C GLN A 125 12.87 -21.78 9.80
N VAL A 126 13.78 -22.47 9.09
CA VAL A 126 15.18 -22.01 8.89
C VAL A 126 15.22 -20.55 8.42
N GLU A 127 14.28 -20.18 7.56
CA GLU A 127 14.02 -18.79 7.20
C GLU A 127 12.58 -18.41 7.57
N PRO A 128 12.37 -17.73 8.72
CA PRO A 128 11.05 -17.27 9.11
C PRO A 128 10.45 -16.35 8.03
N PRO A 129 9.11 -16.39 7.83
CA PRO A 129 8.45 -15.68 6.75
C PRO A 129 8.57 -14.16 6.85
N GLY A 130 8.70 -13.64 8.08
CA GLY A 130 8.87 -12.23 8.38
C GLY A 130 10.22 -11.64 7.96
N GLY A 131 10.45 -10.42 8.42
CA GLY A 131 11.68 -9.66 8.22
C GLY A 131 11.59 -8.38 9.03
N VAL A 132 11.62 -7.22 8.37
CA VAL A 132 11.31 -5.93 9.01
C VAL A 132 9.90 -5.91 9.64
N VAL A 133 8.96 -6.68 9.09
CA VAL A 133 7.59 -6.83 9.62
C VAL A 133 7.37 -8.29 10.02
N ALA A 134 6.76 -8.50 11.19
CA ALA A 134 6.35 -9.80 11.67
C ALA A 134 5.18 -10.36 10.84
N GLU A 135 5.18 -11.66 10.60
CA GLU A 135 4.03 -12.34 9.99
C GLU A 135 2.95 -12.54 11.06
N PRO A 136 1.71 -12.05 10.84
CA PRO A 136 0.63 -12.27 11.80
C PRO A 136 0.19 -13.74 11.84
N VAL A 137 -0.30 -14.17 13.00
CA VAL A 137 -0.73 -15.56 13.26
C VAL A 137 -1.84 -16.02 12.30
N ASP A 138 -2.75 -15.10 11.96
CA ASP A 138 -3.85 -15.36 11.01
C ASP A 138 -3.47 -15.13 9.54
N HIS A 139 -2.20 -14.82 9.27
CA HIS A 139 -1.69 -14.43 7.95
C HIS A 139 -2.43 -13.25 7.32
N GLY A 140 -3.15 -12.43 8.08
CA GLY A 140 -4.03 -11.37 7.58
C GLY A 140 -5.24 -11.90 6.81
N LEU A 141 -5.66 -13.15 7.06
CA LEU A 141 -6.82 -13.78 6.45
C LEU A 141 -7.97 -13.84 7.45
N GLY A 142 -9.18 -13.60 6.98
CA GLY A 142 -10.37 -13.84 7.78
C GLY A 142 -11.67 -13.83 6.99
N ARG A 143 -12.78 -14.19 7.63
CA ARG A 143 -14.07 -14.39 6.96
C ARG A 143 -14.86 -13.09 6.84
N SER A 144 -15.17 -12.71 5.60
CA SER A 144 -16.09 -11.62 5.28
C SER A 144 -17.38 -12.15 4.66
N ARG A 145 -18.34 -11.27 4.34
CA ARG A 145 -19.63 -11.62 3.71
C ARG A 145 -19.56 -12.42 2.40
N GLY A 146 -18.40 -12.57 1.75
CA GLY A 146 -18.31 -13.56 0.66
C GLY A 146 -17.07 -14.43 0.75
N GLY A 147 -16.77 -14.88 1.96
CA GLY A 147 -15.72 -15.85 2.23
C GLY A 147 -14.40 -15.22 2.67
N TRP A 148 -13.34 -16.01 2.55
CA TRP A 148 -12.00 -15.66 2.99
C TRP A 148 -11.47 -14.43 2.25
N SER A 149 -10.95 -13.48 3.01
CA SER A 149 -10.41 -12.25 2.47
C SER A 149 -9.40 -11.60 3.40
N THR A 150 -8.69 -10.63 2.83
CA THR A 150 -7.86 -9.65 3.52
C THR A 150 -8.49 -8.28 3.31
N LYS A 151 -8.36 -7.40 4.30
CA LYS A 151 -8.71 -6.00 4.17
C LYS A 151 -7.43 -5.18 4.06
N LEU A 152 -7.36 -4.35 3.04
CA LEU A 152 -6.29 -3.38 2.82
C LEU A 152 -6.80 -2.00 3.24
N HIS A 153 -6.18 -1.40 4.24
CA HIS A 153 -6.43 -0.03 4.67
C HIS A 153 -5.32 0.86 4.15
N LEU A 154 -5.66 2.04 3.66
CA LEU A 154 -4.67 2.92 3.04
C LEU A 154 -5.01 4.39 3.16
N ALA A 155 -3.96 5.20 3.08
CA ALA A 155 -4.06 6.64 2.87
C ALA A 155 -3.58 6.96 1.45
N CYS A 156 -4.37 7.73 0.70
CA CYS A 156 -4.01 8.24 -0.62
C CYS A 156 -3.91 9.76 -0.62
N GLU A 157 -2.93 10.30 -1.35
CA GLU A 157 -2.90 11.72 -1.70
C GLU A 157 -3.77 12.00 -2.95
N GLN A 158 -3.97 13.28 -3.29
CA GLN A 158 -4.93 13.71 -4.31
C GLN A 158 -4.60 13.26 -5.75
N GLY A 159 -3.32 13.03 -6.06
CA GLY A 159 -2.85 12.37 -7.28
C GLY A 159 -3.11 10.86 -7.33
N CYS A 160 -3.97 10.31 -6.46
CA CYS A 160 -4.36 8.90 -6.40
C CYS A 160 -3.22 7.94 -6.02
N ARG A 161 -2.14 8.45 -5.43
CA ARG A 161 -0.98 7.64 -5.02
C ARG A 161 -1.02 7.36 -3.53
N VAL A 162 -0.63 6.14 -3.17
CA VAL A 162 -0.64 5.66 -1.79
C VAL A 162 0.49 6.28 -0.97
N LEU A 163 0.16 6.81 0.21
CA LEU A 163 1.10 7.27 1.23
C LEU A 163 1.41 6.18 2.27
N SER A 164 0.41 5.43 2.71
CA SER A 164 0.56 4.36 3.70
C SER A 164 -0.36 3.18 3.42
N LEU A 165 0.05 1.98 3.87
CA LEU A 165 -0.64 0.71 3.67
C LEU A 165 -0.63 -0.09 4.97
N LEU A 166 -1.76 -0.71 5.28
CA LEU A 166 -1.91 -1.67 6.37
C LEU A 166 -2.82 -2.81 5.91
N ILE A 167 -2.53 -4.04 6.32
CA ILE A 167 -3.42 -5.17 6.07
C ILE A 167 -3.95 -5.74 7.38
N THR A 168 -5.20 -6.17 7.35
CA THR A 168 -5.85 -6.89 8.44
C THR A 168 -6.66 -8.06 7.88
N PRO A 169 -7.12 -9.01 8.73
CA PRO A 169 -8.14 -9.96 8.34
C PRO A 169 -9.40 -9.30 7.78
N GLY A 170 -10.12 -10.00 6.89
CA GLY A 170 -11.27 -9.47 6.16
C GLY A 170 -12.42 -8.93 7.02
N GLN A 171 -12.63 -9.50 8.21
CA GLN A 171 -13.68 -9.09 9.17
C GLN A 171 -13.30 -7.87 10.01
N ALA A 172 -12.04 -7.46 10.02
CA ALA A 172 -11.60 -6.35 10.86
C ALA A 172 -12.35 -5.06 10.50
N GLY A 173 -12.76 -4.29 11.50
CA GLY A 173 -13.44 -3.00 11.30
C GLY A 173 -12.49 -1.92 10.77
N ASP A 174 -13.06 -0.94 10.07
CA ASP A 174 -12.32 0.14 9.41
C ASP A 174 -11.91 1.23 10.41
N SER A 175 -12.88 1.71 11.20
CA SER A 175 -12.69 2.77 12.19
C SER A 175 -11.50 2.54 13.14
N PRO A 176 -11.28 1.33 13.69
CA PRO A 176 -10.14 1.04 14.58
C PRO A 176 -8.76 1.17 13.91
N GLN A 177 -8.67 1.01 12.58
CA GLN A 177 -7.39 1.07 11.86
C GLN A 177 -7.03 2.48 11.38
N PHE A 178 -7.95 3.42 11.51
CA PHE A 178 -7.82 4.78 10.99
C PHE A 178 -6.56 5.51 11.46
N THR A 179 -6.31 5.50 12.77
CA THR A 179 -5.15 6.17 13.36
C THR A 179 -3.86 5.48 12.96
N ALA A 180 -3.85 4.14 12.90
CA ALA A 180 -2.69 3.35 12.48
C ALA A 180 -2.30 3.64 11.02
N VAL A 181 -3.29 3.74 10.11
CA VAL A 181 -3.07 4.14 8.71
C VAL A 181 -2.44 5.52 8.61
N LEU A 182 -2.95 6.49 9.37
CA LEU A 182 -2.41 7.85 9.36
C LEU A 182 -1.04 7.97 10.05
N ASP A 183 -0.79 7.22 11.13
CA ASP A 183 0.50 7.16 11.82
C ASP A 183 1.59 6.49 10.96
N ALA A 184 1.19 5.59 10.05
CA ALA A 184 2.10 4.97 9.09
C ALA A 184 2.54 5.93 7.97
N ILE A 185 1.93 7.11 7.82
CA ILE A 185 2.40 8.14 6.88
C ILE A 185 3.72 8.69 7.41
N ALA A 186 4.81 8.42 6.71
CA ALA A 186 6.13 8.92 7.03
C ALA A 186 6.94 9.10 5.75
N VAL A 187 6.90 10.31 5.19
CA VAL A 187 7.63 10.69 3.97
C VAL A 187 8.98 11.28 4.38
N PRO A 188 10.11 10.60 4.09
CA PRO A 188 11.44 11.12 4.42
C PRO A 188 11.72 12.44 3.70
N LYS A 189 12.57 13.28 4.29
CA LYS A 189 13.10 14.48 3.64
C LYS A 189 14.47 14.18 3.04
N LEU A 190 14.68 14.55 1.77
CA LEU A 190 15.95 14.28 1.08
C LEU A 190 17.15 14.98 1.74
N GLY A 191 16.95 16.16 2.33
CA GLY A 191 17.98 16.88 3.10
C GLY A 191 18.16 16.42 4.55
N GLY A 192 17.55 15.31 4.96
CA GLY A 192 17.56 14.84 6.34
C GLY A 192 16.53 15.52 7.25
N GLY A 193 16.53 15.12 8.53
CA GLY A 193 15.58 15.58 9.54
C GLY A 193 14.32 14.73 9.64
N ARG A 194 13.35 15.21 10.44
CA ARG A 194 12.12 14.47 10.73
C ARG A 194 11.26 14.31 9.47
N ALA A 195 10.86 13.07 9.19
CA ALA A 195 9.93 12.75 8.12
C ALA A 195 8.62 13.55 8.25
N ARG A 196 8.08 14.01 7.12
CA ARG A 196 6.78 14.64 7.08
C ARG A 196 5.71 13.55 7.22
N SER A 197 4.92 13.62 8.27
CA SER A 197 3.92 12.60 8.61
C SER A 197 2.50 13.14 8.72
N ARG A 198 2.34 14.45 8.95
CA ARG A 198 1.03 15.04 9.27
C ARG A 198 0.33 15.58 8.03
N PRO A 199 -0.84 15.04 7.65
CA PRO A 199 -1.70 15.65 6.63
C PRO A 199 -2.19 17.03 7.05
N VAL A 200 -2.41 17.89 6.07
CA VAL A 200 -3.05 19.20 6.25
C VAL A 200 -4.56 19.05 6.42
N ARG A 201 -5.15 18.07 5.73
CA ARG A 201 -6.57 17.69 5.84
C ARG A 201 -6.71 16.20 5.62
N VAL A 202 -7.63 15.57 6.35
CA VAL A 202 -8.05 14.19 6.13
C VAL A 202 -9.51 14.13 5.67
N LEU A 203 -9.74 13.37 4.61
CA LEU A 203 -11.05 12.97 4.13
C LEU A 203 -11.24 11.48 4.37
N ALA A 204 -12.43 11.08 4.82
CA ALA A 204 -12.74 9.67 4.99
C ALA A 204 -14.25 9.48 4.93
N ASP A 205 -14.68 8.24 4.69
CA ASP A 205 -16.10 7.91 4.70
C ASP A 205 -16.70 8.00 6.12
N ARG A 206 -18.03 7.92 6.16
CA ARG A 206 -18.85 8.05 7.37
C ARG A 206 -18.49 7.03 8.48
N ALA A 207 -18.05 5.82 8.16
CA ALA A 207 -17.63 4.78 9.11
C ALA A 207 -16.40 5.21 9.94
N TYR A 208 -15.62 6.17 9.47
CA TYR A 208 -14.50 6.76 10.19
C TYR A 208 -14.89 7.92 11.13
N SER A 209 -16.17 8.26 11.23
CA SER A 209 -16.68 9.44 11.96
C SER A 209 -16.62 9.35 13.49
N SER A 210 -16.06 8.28 14.05
CA SER A 210 -16.02 8.02 15.49
C SER A 210 -15.45 9.19 16.29
N ARG A 211 -15.93 9.38 17.53
CA ARG A 211 -15.44 10.43 18.43
C ARG A 211 -13.93 10.33 18.62
N GLY A 212 -13.43 9.11 18.85
CA GLY A 212 -11.99 8.85 19.02
C GLY A 212 -11.14 9.31 17.84
N ASN A 213 -11.57 9.02 16.61
CA ASN A 213 -10.86 9.46 15.40
C ASN A 213 -10.86 10.98 15.26
N ARG A 214 -12.00 11.63 15.52
CA ARG A 214 -12.11 13.10 15.45
C ARG A 214 -11.27 13.79 16.51
N ASP A 215 -11.25 13.27 17.74
CA ASP A 215 -10.47 13.83 18.84
C ASP A 215 -8.97 13.64 18.60
N TRP A 216 -8.57 12.50 18.04
CA TRP A 216 -7.19 12.26 17.60
C TRP A 216 -6.74 13.26 16.52
N LEU A 217 -7.57 13.54 15.51
CA LEU A 217 -7.26 14.51 14.47
C LEU A 217 -7.19 15.94 15.01
N ARG A 218 -8.13 16.31 15.91
CA ARG A 218 -8.16 17.62 16.56
C ARG A 218 -6.90 17.87 17.39
N ARG A 219 -6.48 16.90 18.21
CA ARG A 219 -5.24 16.98 19.02
C ARG A 219 -3.99 17.20 18.17
N ARG A 220 -4.03 16.79 16.90
CA ARG A 220 -2.92 16.95 15.95
C ARG A 220 -3.06 18.18 15.06
N GLY A 221 -4.13 18.97 15.20
CA GLY A 221 -4.40 20.14 14.35
C GLY A 221 -4.69 19.79 12.90
N VAL A 222 -5.20 18.59 12.61
CA VAL A 222 -5.50 18.12 11.25
C VAL A 222 -6.94 18.50 10.90
N ARG A 223 -7.14 19.18 9.76
CA ARG A 223 -8.49 19.51 9.28
C ARG A 223 -9.24 18.25 8.88
N VAL A 224 -10.55 18.21 9.11
CA VAL A 224 -11.38 17.01 8.91
C VAL A 224 -12.51 17.30 7.95
N THR A 225 -12.69 16.40 6.98
CA THR A 225 -13.89 16.32 6.15
C THR A 225 -14.40 14.88 6.17
N ILE A 226 -15.18 14.55 7.21
CA ILE A 226 -15.78 13.23 7.41
C ILE A 226 -17.26 13.46 7.70
N PRO A 227 -18.20 12.90 6.91
CA PRO A 227 -19.62 13.04 7.16
C PRO A 227 -20.01 12.36 8.47
N VAL A 228 -21.03 12.88 9.13
CA VAL A 228 -21.61 12.27 10.34
C VAL A 228 -22.78 11.36 9.92
N PRO A 229 -22.96 10.18 10.54
CA PRO A 229 -24.18 9.39 10.40
C PRO A 229 -25.45 10.16 10.75
N ALA A 230 -26.54 9.89 10.04
CA ALA A 230 -27.79 10.63 10.19
C ALA A 230 -28.41 10.45 11.58
N ASP A 231 -28.36 9.23 12.10
CA ASP A 231 -28.73 8.85 13.47
C ASP A 231 -27.89 9.61 14.51
N GLN A 232 -26.56 9.67 14.35
CA GLN A 232 -25.69 10.41 15.27
C GLN A 232 -25.97 11.91 15.24
N ALA A 233 -26.27 12.47 14.06
CA ALA A 233 -26.69 13.86 13.92
C ALA A 233 -28.03 14.10 14.63
N GLY A 234 -29.00 13.19 14.47
CA GLY A 234 -30.28 13.22 15.16
C GLY A 234 -30.15 13.15 16.68
N HIS A 235 -29.40 12.17 17.22
CA HIS A 235 -29.13 12.05 18.64
C HIS A 235 -28.42 13.26 19.24
N ARG A 236 -27.65 13.99 18.43
CA ARG A 236 -27.05 15.25 18.87
C ARG A 236 -28.10 16.36 18.97
N ARG A 237 -28.94 16.50 17.95
CA ARG A 237 -30.04 17.47 17.94
C ARG A 237 -31.00 17.24 19.10
N ASN A 238 -31.35 15.98 19.36
CA ASN A 238 -32.24 15.59 20.47
C ASN A 238 -31.67 15.95 21.85
N ARG A 239 -30.35 16.08 21.98
CA ARG A 239 -29.69 16.50 23.23
C ARG A 239 -29.58 18.02 23.40
N GLY A 240 -30.09 18.81 22.44
CA GLY A 240 -30.05 20.28 22.51
C GLY A 240 -28.65 20.82 22.78
N ALA A 241 -28.52 21.72 23.77
CA ALA A 241 -27.24 22.31 24.17
C ALA A 241 -26.20 21.27 24.64
N ALA A 242 -26.64 20.18 25.29
CA ALA A 242 -25.76 19.09 25.74
C ALA A 242 -25.24 18.21 24.57
N GLY A 243 -25.80 18.38 23.36
CA GLY A 243 -25.32 17.74 22.14
C GLY A 243 -23.96 18.27 21.66
N GLY A 244 -23.66 19.54 21.98
CA GLY A 244 -22.48 20.26 21.50
C GLY A 244 -22.53 20.60 20.01
N ARG A 245 -21.59 21.45 19.55
CA ARG A 245 -21.55 21.93 18.16
C ARG A 245 -21.34 20.77 17.15
N PRO A 246 -22.18 20.64 16.11
CA PRO A 246 -21.97 19.70 15.02
C PRO A 246 -20.59 19.89 14.36
N PRO A 247 -19.92 18.82 13.92
CA PRO A 247 -18.68 18.98 13.17
C PRO A 247 -19.02 19.66 11.83
N ALA A 248 -18.24 20.67 11.45
CA ALA A 248 -18.38 21.26 10.13
C ALA A 248 -18.11 20.19 9.05
N PHE A 249 -18.94 20.19 8.01
CA PHE A 249 -18.79 19.31 6.85
C PHE A 249 -18.88 20.15 5.58
N ASP A 250 -17.89 20.00 4.72
CA ASP A 250 -17.79 20.71 3.45
C ASP A 250 -18.01 19.70 2.31
N PRO A 251 -19.16 19.75 1.62
CA PRO A 251 -19.49 18.81 0.55
C PRO A 251 -18.64 19.02 -0.72
N VAL A 252 -18.10 20.22 -0.96
CA VAL A 252 -17.25 20.50 -2.11
C VAL A 252 -15.90 19.84 -1.91
N VAL A 253 -15.27 20.09 -0.75
CA VAL A 253 -14.02 19.42 -0.38
C VAL A 253 -14.21 17.91 -0.30
N TYR A 254 -15.37 17.42 0.14
CA TYR A 254 -15.62 15.98 0.23
C TYR A 254 -15.53 15.25 -1.13
N ARG A 255 -15.75 15.93 -2.26
CA ARG A 255 -15.60 15.34 -3.61
C ARG A 255 -14.17 14.85 -3.86
N ASP A 256 -13.18 15.46 -3.22
CA ASP A 256 -11.77 15.09 -3.31
C ASP A 256 -11.48 13.70 -2.69
N ARG A 257 -12.43 13.12 -1.94
CA ARG A 257 -12.31 11.74 -1.47
C ARG A 257 -12.18 10.76 -2.65
N ASN A 258 -12.73 11.08 -3.83
CA ASN A 258 -12.59 10.28 -5.05
C ASN A 258 -11.13 9.89 -5.38
N ALA A 259 -10.13 10.63 -4.91
CA ALA A 259 -8.72 10.26 -5.07
C ALA A 259 -8.38 8.87 -4.46
N VAL A 260 -8.92 8.50 -3.30
CA VAL A 260 -8.65 7.18 -2.70
C VAL A 260 -9.37 6.06 -3.45
N GLU A 261 -10.58 6.32 -3.95
CA GLU A 261 -11.35 5.35 -4.72
C GLU A 261 -10.65 5.03 -6.04
N ARG A 262 -10.21 6.06 -6.77
CA ARG A 262 -9.39 5.89 -7.98
C ARG A 262 -8.05 5.23 -7.66
N GLY A 263 -7.40 5.61 -6.56
CA GLY A 263 -6.16 4.97 -6.11
C GLY A 263 -6.33 3.47 -5.84
N ILE A 264 -7.40 3.07 -5.15
CA ILE A 264 -7.75 1.67 -4.92
C ILE A 264 -8.02 0.96 -6.24
N ASN A 265 -8.77 1.57 -7.14
CA ASN A 265 -9.04 0.98 -8.45
C ASN A 265 -7.74 0.74 -9.24
N GLN A 266 -6.81 1.70 -9.23
CA GLN A 266 -5.50 1.54 -9.86
C GLN A 266 -4.67 0.40 -9.26
N LEU A 267 -4.71 0.21 -7.93
CA LEU A 267 -4.08 -0.95 -7.29
C LEU A 267 -4.72 -2.25 -7.79
N LYS A 268 -6.06 -2.32 -7.84
CA LYS A 268 -6.81 -3.49 -8.28
C LYS A 268 -6.69 -3.83 -9.76
N GLN A 269 -6.15 -2.94 -10.59
CA GLN A 269 -5.73 -3.30 -11.96
C GLN A 269 -4.62 -4.36 -11.97
N HIS A 270 -3.93 -4.57 -10.84
CA HIS A 270 -3.01 -5.67 -10.64
C HIS A 270 -3.77 -6.86 -10.07
N ARG A 271 -3.90 -7.95 -10.83
CA ARG A 271 -4.71 -9.11 -10.44
C ARG A 271 -4.22 -9.76 -9.14
N ALA A 272 -2.90 -9.75 -8.89
CA ALA A 272 -2.33 -10.25 -7.64
C ALA A 272 -2.70 -9.40 -6.41
N VAL A 273 -3.12 -8.15 -6.61
CA VAL A 273 -3.68 -7.30 -5.55
C VAL A 273 -5.18 -7.52 -5.43
N ALA A 274 -5.92 -7.47 -6.56
CA ALA A 274 -7.38 -7.63 -6.56
C ALA A 274 -7.85 -8.97 -5.98
N THR A 275 -7.10 -10.04 -6.24
CA THR A 275 -7.29 -11.36 -5.64
C THR A 275 -5.98 -11.80 -5.01
N ARG A 276 -6.03 -12.09 -3.70
CA ARG A 276 -4.88 -12.57 -2.95
C ARG A 276 -4.66 -14.05 -3.23
N TYR A 277 -3.50 -14.37 -3.78
CA TYR A 277 -2.99 -15.75 -3.92
C TYR A 277 -1.87 -16.07 -2.93
N ASP A 278 -1.23 -15.04 -2.38
CA ASP A 278 -0.11 -15.19 -1.44
C ASP A 278 -0.59 -15.71 -0.09
N LYS A 279 0.03 -16.79 0.38
CA LYS A 279 -0.36 -17.43 1.65
C LYS A 279 -0.07 -16.57 2.87
N LEU A 280 1.07 -15.87 2.85
CA LEU A 280 1.57 -15.07 3.96
C LEU A 280 1.20 -13.59 3.81
N ALA A 281 0.84 -12.94 4.90
CA ALA A 281 0.48 -11.52 4.95
C ALA A 281 1.63 -10.65 4.47
N VAL A 282 2.86 -10.91 4.92
CA VAL A 282 4.05 -10.12 4.54
C VAL A 282 4.40 -10.24 3.05
N ARG A 283 4.10 -11.39 2.42
CA ARG A 283 4.28 -11.60 0.97
C ARG A 283 3.22 -10.84 0.19
N TYR A 284 1.97 -10.91 0.67
CA TYR A 284 0.89 -10.18 0.06
C TYR A 284 1.11 -8.66 0.16
N LEU A 285 1.46 -8.16 1.33
CA LEU A 285 1.76 -6.75 1.54
C LEU A 285 2.91 -6.28 0.64
N ALA A 286 3.96 -7.09 0.45
CA ALA A 286 5.03 -6.75 -0.51
C ALA A 286 4.54 -6.66 -1.96
N THR A 287 3.58 -7.51 -2.36
CA THR A 287 2.93 -7.42 -3.68
C THR A 287 2.15 -6.11 -3.81
N VAL A 288 1.45 -5.67 -2.75
CA VAL A 288 0.78 -4.37 -2.72
C VAL A 288 1.78 -3.21 -2.78
N HIS A 289 2.94 -3.31 -2.13
CA HIS A 289 4.01 -2.31 -2.25
C HIS A 289 4.53 -2.21 -3.69
N VAL A 290 4.73 -3.32 -4.40
CA VAL A 290 5.13 -3.30 -5.82
C VAL A 290 4.07 -2.59 -6.67
N ALA A 291 2.78 -2.85 -6.44
CA ALA A 291 1.70 -2.15 -7.13
C ALA A 291 1.64 -0.65 -6.79
N ALA A 292 1.91 -0.27 -5.52
CA ALA A 292 1.99 1.12 -5.11
C ALA A 292 3.19 1.84 -5.74
N ILE A 293 4.35 1.20 -5.83
CA ILE A 293 5.52 1.71 -6.58
C ILE A 293 5.13 2.01 -8.02
N ASN A 294 4.34 1.15 -8.67
CA ASN A 294 3.85 1.41 -10.02
C ASN A 294 2.98 2.68 -10.09
N GLN A 295 2.19 3.01 -9.06
CA GLN A 295 1.44 4.27 -9.03
C GLN A 295 2.36 5.48 -8.98
N TRP A 296 3.42 5.43 -8.16
CA TRP A 296 4.39 6.52 -8.03
C TRP A 296 5.32 6.67 -9.25
N LEU A 297 5.51 5.60 -10.03
CA LEU A 297 6.27 5.64 -11.27
C LEU A 297 5.46 6.11 -12.48
N ARG A 298 4.13 6.16 -12.40
CA ARG A 298 3.30 6.74 -13.47
C ARG A 298 3.64 8.22 -13.62
N GLN A 299 3.86 8.64 -14.86
CA GLN A 299 3.99 10.06 -15.19
C GLN A 299 2.59 10.68 -15.16
N GLU A 300 2.55 11.95 -14.73
CA GLU A 300 1.43 12.85 -15.01
C GLU A 300 1.55 13.35 -16.44
#